data_AF-A0A9W9VZJ1-F1
#
_entry.id   AF-A0A9W9VZJ1-F1
#
_cell.length_a   1.000
_cell.length_b   1.000
_cell.length_c   1.000
_cell.angle_alpha   90.00
_cell.angle_beta   90.00
_cell.angle_gamma   90.00
#
_symmetry.space_group_name_H-M   'P 1'
#
loop_
_entity.id
_entity.type
_entity.pdbx_description
1 polymer ?
#
loop_
_entity_poly.entity_id
_entity_poly.type
_entity_poly.pdbx_seq_one_letter_code
_entity_poly.pdbx_strand_id
1 'polypeptide(L)'
;MTTPSEESAEHFVTHILPLYQGPSVKIRLQPSNKEYVISKSLLCAESPVFSKMFNGQFLESQQQTATLQATEDDVSVRSLEALIQWLYRRTVEFEIEDPTEHTSAALELARLADKYEITGLEDTIAECIKEIIISNPHPGNKRTRIRDIDTHTYYLRRDHIASASLLPQGHPVRSVLAAASVEGFLRSGKHKFYEEIQAYPPFGADLLLEIGRALRSSRTRTEYFVDPISEITLSATREA
;
A
#
# COMPACT_ATOMS: atom_id res chain seq x y z
N MET A 1 -6.00 -39.49 0.17
CA MET A 1 -4.90 -38.65 0.67
C MET A 1 -5.40 -37.22 0.59
N THR A 2 -5.68 -36.61 1.74
CA THR A 2 -6.23 -35.26 1.83
C THR A 2 -5.06 -34.29 1.71
N THR A 3 -5.10 -33.37 0.75
CA THR A 3 -4.09 -32.31 0.63
C THR A 3 -4.09 -31.48 1.92
N PRO A 4 -2.94 -31.26 2.57
CA PRO A 4 -2.88 -30.47 3.79
C PRO A 4 -3.34 -29.04 3.51
N SER A 5 -4.07 -28.44 4.45
CA SER A 5 -4.41 -27.01 4.42
C SER A 5 -3.11 -26.19 4.37
N GLU A 6 -3.09 -25.11 3.59
CA GLU A 6 -1.95 -24.18 3.48
C GLU A 6 -1.54 -23.60 4.84
N GLU A 7 -2.49 -23.55 5.79
CA GLU A 7 -2.27 -23.07 7.17
C GLU A 7 -1.75 -24.14 8.14
N SER A 8 -1.58 -25.38 7.70
CA SER A 8 -1.14 -26.46 8.58
C SER A 8 0.36 -26.36 8.93
N ALA A 9 0.73 -26.78 10.14
CA ALA A 9 2.12 -26.88 10.55
C ALA A 9 2.94 -27.82 9.64
N GLU A 10 2.29 -28.85 9.08
CA GLU A 10 2.92 -29.76 8.11
C GLU A 10 3.26 -29.02 6.81
N HIS A 11 2.33 -28.24 6.26
CA HIS A 11 2.59 -27.42 5.07
C HIS A 11 3.74 -26.43 5.30
N PHE A 12 3.78 -25.77 6.46
CA PHE A 12 4.89 -24.88 6.82
C PHE A 12 6.25 -25.62 6.80
N VAL A 13 6.37 -26.76 7.48
CA VAL A 13 7.66 -27.50 7.56
C VAL A 13 8.09 -28.02 6.19
N THR A 14 7.14 -28.45 5.37
CA THR A 14 7.45 -29.05 4.06
C THR A 14 7.70 -28.02 2.95
N HIS A 15 7.00 -26.89 2.93
CA HIS A 15 7.02 -25.95 1.80
C HIS A 15 7.64 -24.59 2.15
N ILE A 16 7.48 -24.13 3.39
CA ILE A 16 7.91 -22.78 3.81
C ILE A 16 9.28 -22.81 4.47
N LEU A 17 9.52 -23.72 5.42
CA LEU A 17 10.79 -23.85 6.15
C LEU A 17 12.02 -23.99 5.20
N PRO A 18 11.97 -24.79 4.11
CA PRO A 18 13.10 -24.90 3.19
C PRO A 18 13.47 -23.57 2.52
N LEU A 19 12.53 -22.63 2.38
CA LEU A 19 12.80 -21.31 1.80
C LEU A 19 13.74 -20.49 2.69
N TYR A 20 13.81 -20.76 4.00
CA TYR A 20 14.72 -20.07 4.93
C TYR A 20 16.14 -20.65 4.92
N GLN A 21 16.31 -21.90 4.48
CA GLN A 21 17.56 -22.66 4.63
C GLN A 21 18.36 -22.78 3.30
N GLY A 22 17.98 -22.00 2.29
CA GLY A 22 18.58 -22.03 0.95
C GLY A 22 19.79 -21.11 0.75
N PRO A 23 20.32 -21.03 -0.49
CA PRO A 23 21.35 -20.07 -0.85
C PRO A 23 20.87 -18.63 -0.65
N SER A 24 21.79 -17.74 -0.33
CA SER A 24 21.51 -16.31 -0.18
C SER A 24 22.00 -15.50 -1.37
N VAL A 25 21.30 -14.41 -1.65
CA VAL A 25 21.71 -13.36 -2.58
C VAL A 25 22.00 -12.07 -1.83
N LYS A 26 22.80 -11.20 -2.43
CA LYS A 26 23.11 -9.88 -1.90
C LYS A 26 22.37 -8.80 -2.70
N ILE A 27 21.66 -7.92 -2.00
CA ILE A 27 21.09 -6.70 -2.58
C ILE A 27 21.88 -5.52 -2.08
N ARG A 28 22.49 -4.76 -3.00
CA ARG A 28 23.20 -3.52 -2.72
C ARG A 28 22.37 -2.33 -3.17
N LEU A 29 22.21 -1.32 -2.33
CA LEU A 29 21.48 -0.11 -2.66
C LEU A 29 22.43 1.08 -2.87
N GLN A 30 22.41 1.67 -4.07
CA GLN A 30 23.15 2.89 -4.39
C GLN A 30 22.26 4.13 -4.25
N PRO A 31 22.77 5.30 -3.82
CA PRO A 31 24.17 5.59 -3.49
C PRO A 31 24.57 5.23 -2.05
N SER A 32 23.65 4.71 -1.24
CA SER A 32 23.89 4.45 0.20
C SER A 32 24.99 3.42 0.49
N ASN A 33 25.32 2.56 -0.50
CA ASN A 33 26.19 1.39 -0.36
C ASN A 33 25.75 0.39 0.72
N LYS A 34 24.52 0.48 1.25
CA LYS A 34 23.98 -0.55 2.14
C LYS A 34 23.83 -1.87 1.41
N GLU A 35 24.18 -2.96 2.08
CA GLU A 35 24.08 -4.33 1.57
C GLU A 35 23.24 -5.20 2.49
N TYR A 36 22.36 -6.00 1.89
CA TYR A 36 21.52 -6.95 2.59
C TYR A 36 21.74 -8.33 2.00
N VAL A 37 21.86 -9.33 2.89
CA VAL A 37 21.94 -10.74 2.51
C VAL A 37 20.59 -11.38 2.79
N ILE A 38 19.94 -11.89 1.76
CA ILE A 38 18.54 -12.34 1.78
C ILE A 38 18.47 -13.75 1.22
N SER A 39 17.57 -14.59 1.72
CA SER A 39 17.29 -15.89 1.09
C SER A 39 16.87 -15.69 -0.36
N LYS A 40 17.61 -16.35 -1.27
CA LYS A 40 17.30 -16.36 -2.69
C LYS A 40 15.93 -16.96 -2.95
N SER A 41 15.63 -18.07 -2.29
CA SER A 41 14.38 -18.81 -2.49
C SER A 41 13.17 -17.97 -2.09
N LEU A 42 13.23 -17.25 -0.96
CA LEU A 42 12.16 -16.33 -0.55
C LEU A 42 11.99 -15.21 -1.58
N LEU A 43 13.07 -14.52 -1.93
CA LEU A 43 13.00 -13.38 -2.84
C LEU A 43 12.50 -13.78 -4.24
N CYS A 44 12.97 -14.91 -4.78
CA CYS A 44 12.60 -15.37 -6.11
C CYS A 44 11.20 -16.00 -6.16
N ALA A 45 10.70 -16.56 -5.04
CA ALA A 45 9.34 -17.10 -4.99
C ALA A 45 8.29 -15.99 -5.12
N GLU A 46 8.56 -14.83 -4.52
CA GLU A 46 7.63 -13.70 -4.48
C GLU A 46 7.84 -12.69 -5.61
N SER A 47 8.88 -12.85 -6.44
CA SER A 47 9.25 -11.89 -7.47
C SER A 47 9.72 -12.58 -8.76
N PRO A 48 8.91 -12.53 -9.84
CA PRO A 48 9.34 -12.97 -11.15
C PRO A 48 10.58 -12.21 -11.66
N VAL A 49 10.71 -10.92 -11.32
CA VAL A 49 11.86 -10.10 -11.69
C VAL A 49 13.14 -10.60 -11.02
N PHE A 50 13.14 -10.76 -9.70
CA PHE A 50 14.32 -11.29 -8.99
C PHE A 50 14.61 -12.74 -9.36
N SER A 51 13.57 -13.54 -9.63
CA SER A 51 13.75 -14.91 -10.13
C SER A 51 14.51 -14.93 -11.45
N LYS A 52 14.11 -14.11 -12.44
CA LYS A 52 14.84 -13.95 -13.70
C LYS A 52 16.26 -13.41 -13.49
N MET A 53 16.43 -12.47 -12.56
CA MET A 53 17.71 -11.83 -12.25
C MET A 53 18.73 -12.84 -11.68
N PHE A 54 18.32 -13.65 -10.70
CA PHE A 54 19.26 -14.54 -9.98
C PHE A 54 19.31 -15.98 -10.50
N ASN A 55 18.36 -16.40 -11.33
CA ASN A 55 18.34 -17.72 -11.98
C ASN A 55 18.56 -17.66 -13.50
N GLY A 56 18.70 -16.45 -14.07
CA GLY A 56 18.95 -16.24 -15.48
C GLY A 56 20.42 -16.43 -15.88
N GLN A 57 20.83 -15.72 -16.93
CA GLN A 57 22.20 -15.78 -17.49
C GLN A 57 22.98 -14.47 -17.27
N PHE A 58 22.43 -13.52 -16.51
CA PHE A 58 23.03 -12.22 -16.26
C PHE A 58 24.10 -12.26 -15.17
N LEU A 59 24.87 -11.16 -15.02
CA LEU A 59 25.95 -11.07 -14.04
C LEU A 59 25.45 -11.30 -12.61
N GLU A 60 24.24 -10.88 -12.31
CA GLU A 60 23.57 -11.05 -11.02
C GLU A 60 23.40 -12.54 -10.68
N SER A 61 23.13 -13.38 -11.67
CA SER A 61 23.04 -14.84 -11.49
C SER A 61 24.41 -15.49 -11.25
N GLN A 62 25.49 -14.90 -11.75
CA GLN A 62 26.84 -15.44 -11.53
C GLN A 62 27.41 -14.97 -10.18
N GLN A 63 27.17 -13.70 -9.84
CA GLN A 63 27.69 -13.06 -8.63
C GLN A 63 26.77 -13.22 -7.42
N GLN A 64 25.54 -13.71 -7.62
CA GLN A 64 24.48 -13.75 -6.60
C GLN A 64 24.32 -12.39 -5.90
N THR A 65 24.51 -11.30 -6.65
CA THR A 65 24.50 -9.93 -6.15
C THR A 65 23.77 -9.04 -7.16
N ALA A 66 22.79 -8.26 -6.71
CA ALA A 66 22.14 -7.23 -7.51
C ALA A 66 22.38 -5.85 -6.91
N THR A 67 22.58 -4.85 -7.76
CA THR A 67 22.71 -3.46 -7.34
C THR A 67 21.48 -2.67 -7.78
N LEU A 68 20.69 -2.22 -6.81
CA LEU A 68 19.50 -1.41 -7.06
C LEU A 68 19.86 0.07 -6.89
N GLN A 69 19.35 0.89 -7.81
CA GLN A 69 19.50 2.35 -7.72
C GLN A 69 18.34 2.90 -6.92
N ALA A 70 18.66 3.56 -5.80
CA ALA A 70 17.68 4.35 -5.07
C ALA A 70 17.27 5.53 -5.93
N THR A 71 15.97 5.74 -6.02
CA THR A 71 15.34 6.86 -6.71
C THR A 71 14.35 7.47 -5.75
N GLU A 72 14.05 8.77 -5.90
CA GLU A 72 12.98 9.41 -5.12
C GLU A 72 11.63 8.70 -5.34
N ASP A 73 11.47 8.06 -6.51
CA ASP A 73 10.20 7.52 -6.95
C ASP A 73 9.97 6.02 -6.82
N ASP A 74 11.00 5.19 -6.60
CA ASP A 74 10.77 3.73 -6.63
C ASP A 74 11.40 2.99 -5.46
N VAL A 75 12.69 3.21 -5.23
CA VAL A 75 13.50 2.38 -4.34
C VAL A 75 14.14 3.25 -3.29
N SER A 76 13.88 2.96 -2.02
CA SER A 76 14.53 3.60 -0.89
C SER A 76 15.10 2.55 0.06
N VAL A 77 15.96 2.98 0.97
CA VAL A 77 16.50 2.10 2.03
C VAL A 77 15.36 1.50 2.84
N ARG A 78 14.40 2.34 3.25
CA ARG A 78 13.28 1.91 4.09
C ARG A 78 12.32 0.98 3.37
N SER A 79 12.04 1.20 2.08
CA SER A 79 11.15 0.30 1.33
C SER A 79 11.79 -1.07 1.15
N LEU A 80 13.11 -1.13 0.91
CA LEU A 80 13.82 -2.40 0.83
C LEU A 80 13.86 -3.12 2.19
N GLU A 81 14.14 -2.41 3.29
CA GLU A 81 14.12 -2.99 4.63
C GLU A 81 12.72 -3.52 5.01
N ALA A 82 11.65 -2.79 4.65
CA ALA A 82 10.28 -3.22 4.85
C ALA A 82 9.88 -4.43 3.99
N LEU A 83 10.33 -4.49 2.72
CA LEU A 83 10.16 -5.68 1.87
C LEU A 83 10.85 -6.89 2.51
N ILE A 84 12.08 -6.74 3.01
CA ILE A 84 12.79 -7.82 3.69
C ILE A 84 12.01 -8.28 4.93
N GLN A 85 11.50 -7.35 5.74
CA GLN A 85 10.67 -7.71 6.89
C GLN A 85 9.44 -8.53 6.45
N TRP A 86 8.74 -8.11 5.41
CA TRP A 86 7.57 -8.81 4.90
C TRP A 86 7.90 -10.19 4.33
N LEU A 87 9.00 -10.35 3.59
CA LEU A 87 9.41 -11.66 3.05
C LEU A 87 9.58 -12.71 4.16
N TYR A 88 10.01 -12.29 5.35
CA TYR A 88 10.28 -13.19 6.47
C TYR A 88 9.11 -13.32 7.46
N ARG A 89 8.33 -12.26 7.67
CA ARG A 89 7.26 -12.20 8.69
C ARG A 89 5.84 -12.13 8.13
N ARG A 90 5.69 -11.84 6.83
CA ARG A 90 4.42 -11.50 6.16
C ARG A 90 3.68 -10.32 6.80
N THR A 91 4.40 -9.47 7.53
CA THR A 91 3.91 -8.22 8.10
C THR A 91 4.93 -7.11 7.86
N VAL A 92 4.44 -5.86 7.81
CA VAL A 92 5.26 -4.66 7.69
C VAL A 92 4.97 -3.76 8.87
N GLU A 93 6.01 -3.29 9.55
CA GLU A 93 5.93 -2.36 10.67
C GLU A 93 6.96 -1.26 10.44
N PHE A 94 6.48 -0.02 10.30
CA PHE A 94 7.34 1.15 10.24
C PHE A 94 7.41 1.81 11.63
N GLU A 95 8.62 2.07 12.11
CA GLU A 95 8.85 2.86 13.33
C GLU A 95 8.71 4.37 13.03
N ILE A 96 7.54 4.79 12.53
CA ILE A 96 7.25 6.16 12.12
C ILE A 96 6.03 6.69 12.86
N GLU A 97 6.25 7.71 13.70
CA GLU A 97 5.20 8.36 14.48
C GLU A 97 4.35 9.32 13.66
N ASP A 98 4.94 10.03 12.70
CA ASP A 98 4.22 11.01 11.86
C ASP A 98 3.34 10.27 10.82
N PRO A 99 2.00 10.41 10.86
CA PRO A 99 1.11 9.66 9.96
C PRO A 99 1.31 10.00 8.49
N THR A 100 1.73 11.23 8.20
CA THR A 100 2.00 11.70 6.84
C THR A 100 3.22 10.97 6.28
N GLU A 101 4.29 10.90 7.06
CA GLU A 101 5.53 10.23 6.68
C GLU A 101 5.39 8.71 6.66
N HIS A 102 4.58 8.16 7.56
CA HIS A 102 4.25 6.74 7.59
C HIS A 102 3.51 6.34 6.30
N THR A 103 2.55 7.16 5.87
CA THR A 103 1.87 6.97 4.57
C THR A 103 2.86 7.02 3.40
N SER A 104 3.82 7.95 3.42
CA SER A 104 4.88 8.04 2.40
C SER A 104 5.73 6.77 2.34
N ALA A 105 6.13 6.22 3.50
CA ALA A 105 6.92 4.99 3.58
C ALA A 105 6.17 3.77 3.02
N ALA A 106 4.87 3.66 3.32
CA ALA A 106 4.01 2.62 2.77
C ALA A 106 3.86 2.74 1.24
N LEU A 107 3.72 3.96 0.71
CA LEU A 107 3.67 4.21 -0.74
C LEU A 107 4.99 3.89 -1.46
N GLU A 108 6.14 4.19 -0.84
CA GLU A 108 7.44 3.77 -1.37
C GLU A 108 7.57 2.25 -1.43
N LEU A 109 7.07 1.54 -0.43
CA LEU A 109 7.02 0.08 -0.47
C LEU A 109 6.10 -0.43 -1.59
N ALA A 110 4.96 0.20 -1.83
CA ALA A 110 4.07 -0.17 -2.93
C ALA A 110 4.74 0.01 -4.30
N ARG A 111 5.46 1.11 -4.51
CA ARG A 111 6.19 1.37 -5.77
C ARG A 111 7.36 0.41 -5.95
N LEU A 112 8.08 0.09 -4.88
CA LEU A 112 9.10 -0.96 -4.89
C LEU A 112 8.51 -2.32 -5.29
N ALA A 113 7.38 -2.68 -4.67
CA ALA A 113 6.68 -3.93 -4.90
C ALA A 113 6.26 -4.04 -6.38
N ASP A 114 5.62 -3.01 -6.91
CA ASP A 114 5.22 -2.93 -8.32
C ASP A 114 6.42 -3.06 -9.26
N LYS A 115 7.49 -2.28 -9.04
CA LYS A 115 8.70 -2.28 -9.89
C LYS A 115 9.38 -3.64 -10.00
N TYR A 116 9.37 -4.42 -8.93
CA TYR A 116 9.98 -5.76 -8.90
C TYR A 116 8.94 -6.89 -8.97
N GLU A 117 7.69 -6.57 -9.34
CA GLU A 117 6.60 -7.54 -9.46
C GLU A 117 6.46 -8.43 -8.19
N ILE A 118 6.52 -7.82 -7.01
CA ILE A 118 6.33 -8.52 -5.73
C ILE A 118 4.85 -8.83 -5.55
N THR A 119 4.49 -10.11 -5.58
CA THR A 119 3.08 -10.54 -5.50
C THR A 119 2.62 -10.74 -4.06
N GLY A 120 1.40 -10.34 -3.72
CA GLY A 120 0.74 -10.63 -2.44
C GLY A 120 1.04 -9.62 -1.33
N LEU A 121 1.85 -8.60 -1.61
CA LEU A 121 2.19 -7.54 -0.67
C LEU A 121 1.22 -6.35 -0.76
N GLU A 122 0.50 -6.21 -1.87
CA GLU A 122 -0.36 -5.07 -2.20
C GLU A 122 -1.47 -4.85 -1.18
N ASP A 123 -2.15 -5.94 -0.77
CA ASP A 123 -3.21 -5.90 0.23
C ASP A 123 -2.66 -5.58 1.62
N THR A 124 -1.47 -6.09 1.96
CA THR A 124 -0.81 -5.77 3.23
C THR A 124 -0.50 -4.27 3.33
N ILE A 125 -0.03 -3.66 2.24
CA ILE A 125 0.26 -2.23 2.21
C ILE A 125 -1.04 -1.41 2.25
N ALA A 126 -2.06 -1.82 1.51
CA ALA A 126 -3.35 -1.15 1.51
C ALA A 126 -3.97 -1.14 2.92
N GLU A 127 -3.93 -2.27 3.62
CA GLU A 127 -4.42 -2.35 5.00
C GLU A 127 -3.57 -1.50 5.95
N CYS A 128 -2.24 -1.52 5.82
CA CYS A 128 -1.36 -0.63 6.58
C CYS A 128 -1.75 0.86 6.42
N ILE A 129 -1.99 1.32 5.18
CA ILE A 129 -2.43 2.70 4.92
C ILE A 129 -3.82 2.96 5.52
N LYS A 130 -4.74 2.01 5.41
CA LYS A 130 -6.09 2.11 6.00
C LYS A 130 -6.01 2.25 7.53
N GLU A 131 -5.18 1.46 8.20
CA GLU A 131 -4.97 1.52 9.64
C GLU A 131 -4.36 2.85 10.08
N ILE A 132 -3.40 3.38 9.33
CA ILE A 132 -2.82 4.73 9.57
C ILE A 132 -3.93 5.78 9.52
N ILE A 133 -4.79 5.74 8.50
CA ILE A 133 -5.89 6.69 8.32
C ILE A 133 -6.92 6.59 9.45
N ILE A 134 -7.32 5.37 9.82
CA ILE A 134 -8.31 5.14 10.89
C ILE A 134 -7.77 5.60 12.25
N SER A 135 -6.49 5.32 12.53
CA SER A 135 -5.86 5.64 13.81
C SER A 135 -5.60 7.15 13.99
N ASN A 136 -5.54 7.90 12.89
CA ASN A 136 -5.18 9.31 12.87
C ASN A 136 -6.26 10.20 12.23
N PRO A 137 -7.49 10.22 12.78
CA PRO A 137 -8.54 11.07 12.26
C PRO A 137 -8.21 12.55 12.48
N HIS A 138 -8.88 13.45 11.76
CA HIS A 138 -8.75 14.90 11.93
C HIS A 138 -8.74 15.30 13.43
N PRO A 139 -7.74 16.03 13.94
CA PRO A 139 -7.61 16.35 15.38
C PRO A 139 -8.82 17.10 15.96
N GLY A 140 -9.53 17.86 15.11
CA GLY A 140 -10.78 18.54 15.46
C GLY A 140 -11.91 17.60 15.90
N ASN A 141 -11.93 16.34 15.44
CA ASN A 141 -12.96 15.37 15.80
C ASN A 141 -13.01 15.04 17.29
N LYS A 142 -11.89 15.22 18.01
CA LYS A 142 -11.84 15.05 19.47
C LYS A 142 -12.50 16.21 20.22
N ARG A 143 -12.67 17.36 19.56
CA ARG A 143 -13.12 18.62 20.17
C ARG A 143 -14.56 18.99 19.79
N THR A 144 -15.06 18.50 18.66
CA THR A 144 -16.39 18.84 18.13
C THR A 144 -17.32 17.63 18.15
N ARG A 145 -18.63 17.87 18.31
CA ARG A 145 -19.65 16.81 18.10
C ARG A 145 -19.85 16.46 16.63
N ILE A 146 -19.43 17.34 15.72
CA ILE A 146 -19.53 17.18 14.28
C ILE A 146 -18.19 16.68 13.77
N ARG A 147 -18.25 15.58 13.02
CA ARG A 147 -17.11 14.97 12.34
C ARG A 147 -16.65 15.86 11.19
N ASP A 148 -15.35 16.15 11.14
CA ASP A 148 -14.72 16.99 10.12
C ASP A 148 -14.84 16.35 8.72
N ILE A 149 -14.87 17.16 7.67
CA ILE A 149 -14.92 16.66 6.30
C ILE A 149 -13.59 16.02 5.88
N ASP A 150 -12.49 16.42 6.50
CA ASP A 150 -11.15 15.87 6.27
C ASP A 150 -10.78 14.81 7.32
N THR A 151 -11.79 14.16 7.91
CA THR A 151 -11.60 13.14 8.94
C THR A 151 -10.56 12.09 8.54
N HIS A 152 -10.64 11.58 7.31
CA HIS A 152 -9.75 10.54 6.79
C HIS A 152 -8.60 11.06 5.95
N THR A 153 -8.63 12.33 5.57
CA THR A 153 -7.66 12.90 4.65
C THR A 153 -6.71 13.87 5.32
N TYR A 154 -6.90 14.28 6.59
CA TYR A 154 -6.13 15.34 7.24
C TYR A 154 -4.61 15.21 7.03
N TYR A 155 -4.06 14.01 7.27
CA TYR A 155 -2.64 13.69 7.08
C TYR A 155 -2.28 13.22 5.67
N LEU A 156 -3.24 13.07 4.76
CA LEU A 156 -2.97 12.83 3.36
C LEU A 156 -2.61 14.15 2.67
N ARG A 157 -1.60 14.10 1.80
CA ARG A 157 -1.12 15.24 1.01
C ARG A 157 -1.19 14.94 -0.48
N ARG A 158 -1.07 15.98 -1.30
CA ARG A 158 -1.07 15.88 -2.76
C ARG A 158 0.01 14.95 -3.33
N ASP A 159 1.17 14.88 -2.67
CA ASP A 159 2.28 13.98 -3.02
C ASP A 159 1.92 12.50 -2.81
N HIS A 160 1.04 12.20 -1.85
CA HIS A 160 0.52 10.83 -1.68
C HIS A 160 -0.39 10.43 -2.84
N ILE A 161 -1.24 11.34 -3.29
CA ILE A 161 -2.12 11.11 -4.47
C ILE A 161 -1.27 10.95 -5.73
N ALA A 162 -0.28 11.84 -5.92
CA ALA A 162 0.66 11.76 -7.03
C ALA A 162 1.43 10.43 -7.04
N SER A 163 1.96 10.03 -5.88
CA SER A 163 2.71 8.78 -5.73
C SER A 163 1.86 7.55 -6.04
N ALA A 164 0.63 7.48 -5.53
CA ALA A 164 -0.28 6.37 -5.83
C ALA A 164 -0.72 6.33 -7.30
N SER A 165 -0.74 7.47 -8.00
CA SER A 165 -1.08 7.52 -9.43
C SER A 165 -0.06 6.80 -10.33
N LEU A 166 1.15 6.54 -9.82
CA LEU A 166 2.19 5.76 -10.50
C LEU A 166 1.91 4.25 -10.46
N LEU A 167 1.02 3.80 -9.57
CA LEU A 167 0.67 2.38 -9.44
C LEU A 167 -0.34 1.94 -10.52
N PRO A 168 -0.33 0.66 -10.92
CA PRO A 168 -1.25 0.12 -11.91
C PRO A 168 -2.73 0.36 -11.58
N GLN A 169 -3.56 0.39 -12.61
CA GLN A 169 -5.01 0.51 -12.43
C GLN A 169 -5.56 -0.67 -11.63
N GLY A 170 -6.40 -0.36 -10.64
CA GLY A 170 -6.99 -1.37 -9.75
C GLY A 170 -6.10 -1.77 -8.58
N HIS A 171 -4.92 -1.17 -8.41
CA HIS A 171 -4.04 -1.45 -7.29
C HIS A 171 -4.74 -1.10 -5.95
N PRO A 172 -4.78 -2.01 -4.93
CA PRO A 172 -5.49 -1.80 -3.67
C PRO A 172 -5.17 -0.49 -2.93
N VAL A 173 -3.90 -0.10 -2.90
CA VAL A 173 -3.44 1.19 -2.33
C VAL A 173 -4.15 2.40 -2.95
N ARG A 174 -4.39 2.40 -4.26
CA ARG A 174 -5.13 3.48 -4.93
C ARG A 174 -6.57 3.54 -4.44
N SER A 175 -7.22 2.38 -4.32
CA SER A 175 -8.58 2.26 -3.78
C SER A 175 -8.67 2.79 -2.35
N VAL A 176 -7.70 2.52 -1.48
CA VAL A 176 -7.73 3.01 -0.08
C VAL A 176 -7.63 4.55 -0.02
N LEU A 177 -6.75 5.18 -0.80
CA LEU A 177 -6.65 6.65 -0.83
C LEU A 177 -7.90 7.31 -1.43
N ALA A 178 -8.47 6.70 -2.47
CA ALA A 178 -9.75 7.12 -3.04
C ALA A 178 -10.89 6.99 -2.03
N ALA A 179 -10.97 5.85 -1.34
CA ALA A 179 -11.96 5.57 -0.30
C ALA A 179 -11.88 6.61 0.83
N ALA A 180 -10.68 6.96 1.28
CA ALA A 180 -10.48 7.98 2.30
C ALA A 180 -10.99 9.37 1.91
N SER A 181 -11.08 9.65 0.62
CA SER A 181 -11.57 10.93 0.11
C SER A 181 -13.10 10.97 -0.05
N VAL A 182 -13.79 9.82 -0.07
CA VAL A 182 -15.24 9.73 -0.34
C VAL A 182 -16.08 10.58 0.61
N GLU A 183 -15.82 10.49 1.92
CA GLU A 183 -16.56 11.29 2.91
C GLU A 183 -16.48 12.78 2.60
N GLY A 184 -15.27 13.27 2.34
CA GLY A 184 -15.02 14.69 2.07
C GLY A 184 -15.74 15.17 0.81
N PHE A 185 -15.68 14.41 -0.27
CA PHE A 185 -16.34 14.75 -1.54
C PHE A 185 -17.87 14.67 -1.50
N LEU A 186 -18.45 13.72 -0.75
CA LEU A 186 -19.90 13.62 -0.62
C LEU A 186 -20.50 14.65 0.35
N ARG A 187 -19.67 15.20 1.25
CA ARG A 187 -20.07 16.20 2.25
C ARG A 187 -19.64 17.64 1.92
N SER A 188 -18.85 17.84 0.86
CA SER A 188 -18.36 19.16 0.44
C SER A 188 -18.10 19.21 -1.07
N GLY A 189 -18.69 20.21 -1.75
CA GLY A 189 -18.40 20.50 -3.15
C GLY A 189 -17.01 21.10 -3.41
N LYS A 190 -16.23 21.38 -2.35
CA LYS A 190 -14.86 21.92 -2.43
C LYS A 190 -13.92 21.15 -1.50
N HIS A 191 -13.85 19.82 -1.68
CA HIS A 191 -12.90 19.00 -0.95
C HIS A 191 -11.44 19.39 -1.28
N LYS A 192 -10.52 19.22 -0.33
CA LYS A 192 -9.13 19.67 -0.49
C LYS A 192 -8.39 18.98 -1.64
N PHE A 193 -8.85 17.83 -2.10
CA PHE A 193 -8.26 17.10 -3.24
C PHE A 193 -8.95 17.37 -4.59
N TYR A 194 -9.73 18.44 -4.69
CA TYR A 194 -10.45 18.77 -5.92
C TYR A 194 -9.51 19.06 -7.10
N GLU A 195 -8.38 19.73 -6.86
CA GLU A 195 -7.39 20.02 -7.92
C GLU A 195 -6.68 18.74 -8.38
N GLU A 196 -6.45 17.80 -7.46
CA GLU A 196 -5.79 16.52 -7.72
C GLU A 196 -6.61 15.60 -8.62
N ILE A 197 -7.94 15.69 -8.62
CA ILE A 197 -8.78 14.97 -9.59
C ILE A 197 -8.43 15.38 -11.02
N GLN A 198 -8.13 16.67 -11.24
CA GLN A 198 -7.79 17.19 -12.56
C GLN A 198 -6.33 16.91 -12.91
N ALA A 199 -5.42 17.06 -11.94
CA ALA A 199 -4.00 16.79 -12.13
C ALA A 199 -3.70 15.31 -12.35
N TYR A 200 -4.47 14.42 -11.71
CA TYR A 200 -4.29 12.97 -11.74
C TYR A 200 -5.62 12.27 -12.11
N PRO A 201 -6.01 12.22 -13.39
CA PRO A 201 -7.25 11.58 -13.82
C PRO A 201 -7.46 10.13 -13.33
N PRO A 202 -6.40 9.29 -13.18
CA PRO A 202 -6.56 7.97 -12.56
C PRO A 202 -7.13 8.00 -11.14
N PHE A 203 -6.73 8.98 -10.32
CA PHE A 203 -7.28 9.18 -8.97
C PHE A 203 -8.77 9.54 -9.02
N GLY A 204 -9.17 10.41 -9.96
CA GLY A 204 -10.58 10.72 -10.18
C GLY A 204 -11.42 9.49 -10.56
N ALA A 205 -10.87 8.59 -11.39
CA ALA A 205 -11.55 7.35 -11.75
C ALA A 205 -11.71 6.41 -10.54
N ASP A 206 -10.67 6.27 -9.71
CA ASP A 206 -10.73 5.48 -8.49
C ASP A 206 -11.74 6.07 -7.48
N LEU A 207 -11.75 7.38 -7.32
CA LEU A 207 -12.72 8.08 -6.46
C LEU A 207 -14.16 7.85 -6.91
N LEU A 208 -14.45 7.93 -8.21
CA LEU A 208 -15.79 7.64 -8.73
C LEU A 208 -16.22 6.19 -8.47
N LEU A 209 -15.28 5.25 -8.58
CA LEU A 209 -15.55 3.84 -8.26
C LEU A 209 -15.91 3.68 -6.78
N GLU A 210 -15.14 4.29 -5.88
CA GLU A 210 -15.37 4.22 -4.44
C GLU A 210 -16.64 4.96 -4.00
N ILE A 211 -16.94 6.13 -4.58
CA ILE A 211 -18.24 6.81 -4.38
C ILE A 211 -19.38 5.89 -4.81
N GLY A 212 -19.26 5.24 -5.97
CA GLY A 212 -20.25 4.30 -6.45
C GLY A 212 -20.46 3.11 -5.49
N ARG A 213 -19.38 2.60 -4.88
CA ARG A 213 -19.45 1.54 -3.85
C ARG A 213 -20.16 2.05 -2.59
N ALA A 214 -19.75 3.20 -2.05
CA ALA A 214 -20.32 3.81 -0.85
C ALA A 214 -21.82 4.09 -0.97
N LEU A 215 -22.26 4.59 -2.13
CA LEU A 215 -23.68 4.87 -2.40
C LEU A 215 -24.51 3.58 -2.56
N ARG A 216 -23.97 2.53 -3.21
CA ARG A 216 -24.66 1.24 -3.35
C ARG A 216 -24.78 0.49 -2.02
N SER A 217 -23.83 0.66 -1.12
CA SER A 217 -23.88 0.08 0.23
C SER A 217 -24.95 0.70 1.12
N SER A 218 -25.48 1.88 0.75
CA SER A 218 -26.58 2.52 1.45
C SER A 218 -27.92 1.86 1.09
N ARG A 219 -28.56 1.23 2.08
CA ARG A 219 -29.89 0.58 1.94
C ARG A 219 -31.07 1.55 2.10
N THR A 220 -30.81 2.82 2.39
CA THR A 220 -31.82 3.84 2.72
C THR A 220 -31.70 5.06 1.80
N ARG A 221 -32.70 5.96 1.86
CA ARG A 221 -32.87 7.21 1.07
C ARG A 221 -31.59 7.78 0.45
N THR A 222 -31.73 8.39 -0.73
CA THR A 222 -30.69 9.04 -1.58
C THR A 222 -29.80 10.10 -0.89
N GLU A 223 -29.99 10.37 0.40
CA GLU A 223 -29.27 11.35 1.20
C GLU A 223 -28.18 10.74 2.09
N TYR A 224 -28.08 9.41 2.17
CA TYR A 224 -27.12 8.73 3.05
C TYR A 224 -26.17 7.80 2.26
N PHE A 225 -24.94 7.67 2.75
CA PHE A 225 -23.93 6.75 2.22
C PHE A 225 -23.19 6.03 3.37
N VAL A 226 -22.58 4.89 3.06
CA VAL A 226 -21.67 4.20 3.99
C VAL A 226 -20.25 4.64 3.67
N ASP A 227 -19.57 5.27 4.62
CA ASP A 227 -18.17 5.68 4.47
C ASP A 227 -17.28 4.43 4.32
N PRO A 228 -16.47 4.32 3.25
CA PRO A 228 -15.73 3.09 2.96
C PRO A 228 -14.52 2.85 3.87
N ILE A 229 -14.05 3.84 4.62
CA ILE A 229 -12.91 3.68 5.55
C ILE A 229 -13.39 3.27 6.94
N SER A 230 -14.34 4.01 7.50
CA SER A 230 -14.83 3.79 8.86
C SER A 230 -16.11 2.94 8.94
N GLU A 231 -16.70 2.60 7.80
CA GLU A 231 -17.88 1.73 7.69
C GLU A 231 -19.13 2.27 8.42
N ILE A 232 -19.18 3.57 8.70
CA ILE A 232 -20.34 4.23 9.32
C ILE A 232 -21.25 4.87 8.28
N THR A 233 -22.54 5.02 8.60
CA THR A 233 -23.51 5.72 7.73
C THR A 233 -23.47 7.23 7.97
N LEU A 234 -23.31 8.02 6.90
CA LEU A 234 -23.22 9.48 6.90
C LEU A 234 -24.24 10.10 5.95
N SER A 235 -24.61 11.35 6.17
CA SER A 235 -25.47 12.11 5.24
C SER A 235 -24.62 12.87 4.21
N ALA A 236 -24.97 12.76 2.94
CA ALA A 236 -24.46 13.62 1.88
C ALA A 236 -25.09 15.02 2.00
N THR A 237 -24.32 16.07 1.70
CA THR A 237 -24.88 17.42 1.61
C THR A 237 -25.67 17.58 0.32
N ARG A 238 -26.90 18.11 0.43
CA ARG A 238 -27.58 18.68 -0.74
C ARG A 238 -26.91 20.01 -1.06
N GLU A 239 -26.35 20.16 -2.26
CA GLU A 239 -26.04 21.51 -2.75
C GLU A 239 -27.32 22.33 -2.78
N ALA A 240 -27.25 23.56 -2.26
CA ALA A 240 -28.31 24.55 -2.29
C ALA A 240 -28.25 25.36 -3.58
#